data_AF-A0A2N6CT32-F1
#
_entry.id   AF-A0A2N6CT32-F1
#
_cell.length_a   1.000
_cell.length_b   1.000
_cell.length_c   1.000
_cell.angle_alpha   90.00
_cell.angle_beta   90.00
_cell.angle_gamma   90.00
#
_symmetry.space_group_name_H-M   'P 1'
#
loop_
_entity.id
_entity.type
_entity.pdbx_description
1 polymer ?
#
loop_
_entity_poly.entity_id
_entity_poly.type
_entity_poly.pdbx_seq_one_letter_code
_entity_poly.pdbx_strand_id
1 'polypeptide(L)'
;MNKMNVISFARTGHILGAVTRNSQAEKLMTVQEAAGQGLYLRAPGAAALSIVVGEDVLAVSQVNQDTRVLYQPTLFLVSGSDIEQQNAGLPTVALDGVDISLTVPVAVLDDTAVWAYISGPGLNTPVSRTVTILQGATNASEALILATGSYTVLILAPGYAARIVVENVP
;
A
#
# COMPACT_ATOMS: atom_id res chain seq x y z
N MET A 1 -2.03 26.26 -11.04
CA MET A 1 -2.65 25.26 -10.14
C MET A 1 -1.69 25.03 -8.99
N ASN A 2 -2.19 24.95 -7.76
CA ASN A 2 -1.35 24.61 -6.61
C ASN A 2 -0.82 23.17 -6.76
N LYS A 3 0.37 22.93 -6.21
CA LYS A 3 1.03 21.62 -6.20
C LYS A 3 1.03 21.02 -4.80
N MET A 4 1.03 19.69 -4.73
CA MET A 4 1.27 18.95 -3.50
C MET A 4 2.24 17.79 -3.76
N ASN A 5 2.89 17.30 -2.70
CA ASN A 5 3.72 16.11 -2.77
C ASN A 5 2.90 14.94 -2.24
N VAL A 6 2.90 13.84 -2.99
CA VAL A 6 2.27 12.59 -2.57
C VAL A 6 3.35 11.57 -2.31
N ILE A 7 3.19 10.82 -1.23
CA ILE A 7 4.07 9.72 -0.85
C ILE A 7 3.34 8.45 -1.24
N SER A 8 3.93 7.69 -2.15
CA SER A 8 3.32 6.50 -2.73
C SER A 8 4.19 5.26 -2.52
N PHE A 9 3.59 4.08 -2.59
CA PHE A 9 4.36 2.85 -2.72
C PHE A 9 5.00 2.80 -4.11
N ALA A 10 6.34 2.75 -4.17
CA ALA A 10 7.10 2.99 -5.39
C ALA A 10 6.71 2.06 -6.55
N ARG A 11 6.34 0.81 -6.23
CA ARG A 11 6.04 -0.21 -7.24
C ARG A 11 4.64 -0.14 -7.80
N THR A 12 3.68 0.38 -7.05
CA THR A 12 2.24 0.32 -7.41
C THR A 12 1.60 1.69 -7.52
N GLY A 13 2.32 2.77 -7.22
CA GLY A 13 1.83 4.14 -7.26
C GLY A 13 0.77 4.47 -6.19
N HIS A 14 0.33 3.50 -5.38
CA HIS A 14 -0.72 3.72 -4.38
C HIS A 14 -0.29 4.80 -3.40
N ILE A 15 -1.14 5.80 -3.20
CA ILE A 15 -0.84 6.93 -2.33
C ILE A 15 -1.07 6.49 -0.88
N LEU A 16 -0.03 6.66 -0.06
CA LEU A 16 -0.02 6.32 1.36
C LEU A 16 -0.08 7.58 2.24
N GLY A 17 0.29 8.73 1.69
CA GLY A 17 0.19 10.02 2.34
C GLY A 17 0.35 11.18 1.36
N ALA A 18 0.00 12.38 1.80
CA ALA A 18 0.16 13.60 1.02
C ALA A 18 0.54 14.75 1.93
N VAL A 19 1.43 15.62 1.45
CA VAL A 19 2.00 16.74 2.20
C VAL A 19 2.16 17.96 1.30
N THR A 20 2.00 19.14 1.88
CA THR A 20 2.23 20.43 1.22
C THR A 20 3.41 21.14 1.88
N ARG A 21 4.25 21.82 1.09
CA ARG A 21 5.27 22.73 1.67
C ARG A 21 4.62 24.07 2.00
N ASN A 22 4.97 24.64 3.16
CA ASN A 22 4.57 26.01 3.52
C ASN A 22 5.26 27.07 2.64
N SER A 23 6.45 26.77 2.11
CA SER A 23 7.19 27.59 1.15
C SER A 23 7.71 26.72 0.00
N GLN A 24 7.83 27.28 -1.22
CA GLN A 24 8.25 26.53 -2.41
C GLN A 24 7.33 25.34 -2.75
N ALA A 25 6.01 25.58 -2.84
CA ALA A 25 5.03 24.52 -3.12
C ALA A 25 5.34 23.68 -4.38
N GLU A 26 6.05 24.28 -5.35
CA GLU A 26 6.48 23.63 -6.59
C GLU A 26 7.80 22.86 -6.48
N LYS A 27 8.41 22.75 -5.30
CA LYS A 27 9.60 21.92 -5.08
C LYS A 27 9.19 20.49 -4.69
N LEU A 28 9.64 19.51 -5.49
CA LEU A 28 9.54 18.09 -5.16
C LEU A 28 10.27 17.79 -3.84
N MET A 29 9.62 17.05 -2.94
CA MET A 29 10.27 16.52 -1.72
C MET A 29 11.01 15.23 -2.01
N THR A 30 12.11 14.99 -1.30
CA THR A 30 12.70 13.65 -1.22
C THR A 30 11.88 12.76 -0.28
N VAL A 31 12.03 11.43 -0.38
CA VAL A 31 11.42 10.50 0.59
C VAL A 31 11.87 10.83 2.02
N GLN A 32 13.17 11.09 2.23
CA GLN A 32 13.71 11.49 3.52
C GLN A 32 13.08 12.78 4.08
N GLU A 33 12.82 13.78 3.24
CA GLU A 33 12.15 15.03 3.66
C GLU A 33 10.68 14.80 4.03
N ALA A 34 9.99 13.89 3.34
CA ALA A 34 8.54 13.68 3.49
C ALA A 34 8.17 12.62 4.54
N ALA A 35 8.97 11.56 4.67
CA ALA A 35 8.70 10.38 5.49
C ALA A 35 9.83 10.04 6.48
N GLY A 36 10.97 10.73 6.45
CA GLY A 36 12.13 10.32 7.26
C GLY A 36 12.54 8.89 6.91
N GLN A 37 12.58 8.01 7.92
CA GLN A 37 12.93 6.58 7.75
C GLN A 37 11.76 5.71 7.23
N GLY A 38 10.56 6.26 7.09
CA GLY A 38 9.39 5.52 6.62
C GLY A 38 8.06 6.12 7.07
N LEU A 39 6.97 5.56 6.54
CA LEU A 39 5.62 5.98 6.88
C LEU A 39 4.98 5.06 7.91
N TYR A 40 4.50 5.63 9.01
CA TYR A 40 3.65 4.94 9.96
C TYR A 40 2.19 5.04 9.52
N LEU A 41 1.62 3.95 9.02
CA LEU A 41 0.23 3.88 8.58
C LEU A 41 -0.63 3.23 9.66
N ARG A 42 -1.79 3.82 9.94
CA ARG A 42 -2.78 3.27 10.87
C ARG A 42 -4.00 2.76 10.11
N ALA A 43 -4.53 1.61 10.53
CA ALA A 43 -5.82 1.17 10.03
C ALA A 43 -6.92 2.13 10.53
N PRO A 44 -7.84 2.60 9.67
CA PRO A 44 -8.99 3.40 10.09
C PRO A 44 -9.82 2.64 11.12
N GLY A 45 -10.15 3.28 12.25
CA GLY A 45 -10.98 2.69 13.30
C GLY A 45 -10.26 1.71 14.24
N ALA A 46 -8.98 1.42 14.02
CA ALA A 46 -8.19 0.55 14.88
C ALA A 46 -6.81 1.15 15.15
N ALA A 47 -6.74 2.11 16.08
CA ALA A 47 -5.53 2.88 16.37
C ALA A 47 -4.33 2.03 16.86
N ALA A 48 -4.58 0.80 17.31
CA ALA A 48 -3.54 -0.16 17.68
C ALA A 48 -2.91 -0.88 16.48
N LEU A 49 -3.50 -0.76 15.28
CA LEU A 49 -3.01 -1.43 14.08
C LEU A 49 -2.16 -0.47 13.28
N SER A 50 -0.87 -0.74 13.28
CA SER A 50 0.09 0.07 12.56
C SER A 50 1.11 -0.73 11.82
N ILE A 51 1.43 -0.26 10.62
CA ILE A 51 2.52 -0.79 9.81
C ILE A 51 3.48 0.35 9.47
N VAL A 52 4.78 0.08 9.60
CA VAL A 52 5.84 1.02 9.20
C VAL A 52 6.31 0.61 7.82
N VAL A 53 5.99 1.41 6.81
CA VAL A 53 6.46 1.23 5.44
C VAL A 53 7.81 1.92 5.31
N GLY A 54 8.88 1.14 5.15
CA GLY A 54 10.25 1.65 5.05
C GLY A 54 10.47 2.60 3.86
N GLU A 55 11.42 3.52 3.98
CA GLU A 55 11.76 4.48 2.92
C GLU A 55 12.17 3.83 1.59
N ASP A 56 12.72 2.62 1.63
CA ASP A 56 13.25 1.87 0.49
C ASP A 56 12.17 1.44 -0.52
N VAL A 57 10.91 1.39 -0.07
CA VAL A 57 9.76 1.04 -0.91
C VAL A 57 8.84 2.23 -1.18
N LEU A 58 9.21 3.43 -0.74
CA LEU A 58 8.45 4.66 -0.95
C LEU A 58 8.99 5.45 -2.14
N ALA A 59 8.09 6.18 -2.78
CA ALA A 59 8.40 7.20 -3.76
C ALA A 59 7.67 8.50 -3.40
N VAL A 60 8.21 9.63 -3.83
CA VAL A 60 7.53 10.93 -3.75
C VAL A 60 7.34 11.47 -5.15
N SER A 61 6.12 11.90 -5.44
CA SER A 61 5.76 12.56 -6.70
C SER A 61 5.12 13.91 -6.43
N GLN A 62 5.31 14.86 -7.34
CA GLN A 62 4.62 16.14 -7.30
C GLN A 62 3.44 16.11 -8.27
N VAL A 63 2.27 16.41 -7.74
CA VAL A 63 1.00 16.36 -8.47
C VAL A 63 0.24 17.67 -8.29
N ASN A 64 -0.77 17.90 -9.12
CA ASN A 64 -1.71 18.98 -8.88
C ASN A 64 -2.44 18.74 -7.55
N GLN A 65 -2.67 19.80 -6.79
CA GLN A 65 -3.34 19.69 -5.49
C GLN A 65 -4.76 19.16 -5.67
N ASP A 66 -5.06 18.04 -5.01
CA ASP A 66 -6.39 17.46 -4.86
C ASP A 66 -6.64 17.20 -3.38
N THR A 67 -7.57 17.95 -2.79
CA THR A 67 -7.86 17.86 -1.36
C THR A 67 -8.41 16.50 -0.95
N ARG A 68 -9.01 15.73 -1.86
CA ARG A 68 -9.53 14.39 -1.54
C ARG A 68 -8.41 13.44 -1.10
N VAL A 69 -7.23 13.58 -1.70
CA VAL A 69 -6.04 12.78 -1.39
C VAL A 69 -5.50 13.11 0.00
N LEU A 70 -5.64 14.35 0.48
CA LEU A 70 -5.26 14.74 1.84
C LEU A 70 -6.12 14.03 2.89
N TYR A 71 -7.40 13.80 2.60
CA TYR A 71 -8.34 13.18 3.53
C TYR A 71 -8.38 11.65 3.43
N GLN A 72 -8.21 11.10 2.23
CA GLN A 72 -8.37 9.66 1.96
C GLN A 72 -7.30 9.14 0.99
N PRO A 73 -6.00 9.25 1.34
CA PRO A 73 -4.90 8.94 0.42
C PRO A 73 -4.98 7.52 -0.15
N THR A 74 -5.40 6.55 0.66
CA THR A 74 -5.44 5.12 0.29
C THR A 74 -6.45 4.78 -0.81
N LEU A 75 -7.34 5.72 -1.18
CA LEU A 75 -8.26 5.55 -2.30
C LEU A 75 -7.65 5.95 -3.65
N PHE A 76 -6.40 6.41 -3.68
CA PHE A 76 -5.79 7.00 -4.88
C PHE A 76 -4.45 6.35 -5.21
N LEU A 77 -4.07 6.42 -6.49
CA LEU A 77 -2.72 6.12 -6.95
C LEU A 77 -2.18 7.25 -7.84
N VAL A 78 -0.86 7.27 -8.00
CA VAL A 78 -0.16 8.10 -8.97
C VAL A 78 0.02 7.31 -10.25
N SER A 79 -0.52 7.86 -11.35
CA SER A 79 -0.39 7.32 -12.71
C SER A 79 0.29 8.38 -13.56
N GLY A 80 1.59 8.21 -13.80
CA GLY A 80 2.42 9.25 -14.41
C GLY A 80 2.45 10.53 -13.55
N SER A 81 1.88 11.62 -14.07
CA SER A 81 1.78 12.91 -13.36
C SER A 81 0.41 13.17 -12.71
N ASP A 82 -0.54 12.25 -12.90
CA ASP A 82 -1.93 12.42 -12.50
C ASP A 82 -2.30 11.52 -11.31
N ILE A 83 -3.39 11.90 -10.66
CA ILE A 83 -3.96 11.15 -9.54
C ILE A 83 -5.20 10.43 -10.04
N GLU A 84 -5.23 9.12 -9.86
CA GLU A 84 -6.34 8.27 -10.23
C GLU A 84 -7.01 7.69 -8.99
N GLN A 85 -8.32 7.90 -8.87
CA GLN A 85 -9.10 7.28 -7.81
C GLN A 85 -9.35 5.81 -8.13
N GLN A 86 -9.04 4.94 -7.18
CA GLN A 86 -9.23 3.50 -7.27
C GLN A 86 -10.62 3.07 -6.83
N ASN A 87 -11.01 1.86 -7.21
CA ASN A 87 -12.25 1.27 -6.72
C ASN A 87 -12.13 1.05 -5.20
N ALA A 88 -13.19 1.37 -4.47
CA ALA A 88 -13.28 1.13 -3.03
C ALA A 88 -13.40 -0.37 -2.66
N GLY A 89 -13.46 -1.26 -3.66
CA GLY A 89 -13.34 -2.71 -3.46
C GLY A 89 -12.08 -3.05 -2.65
N LEU A 90 -12.22 -3.96 -1.68
CA LEU A 90 -11.18 -4.25 -0.71
C LEU A 90 -10.55 -5.61 -0.98
N PRO A 91 -9.29 -5.69 -1.45
CA PRO A 91 -8.59 -6.97 -1.58
C PRO A 91 -8.40 -7.61 -0.19
N THR A 92 -8.37 -8.94 -0.12
CA THR A 92 -8.16 -9.69 1.14
C THR A 92 -6.88 -10.49 1.08
N VAL A 93 -6.35 -10.83 2.25
CA VAL A 93 -5.21 -11.72 2.41
C VAL A 93 -5.58 -12.81 3.42
N ALA A 94 -5.04 -14.01 3.24
CA ALA A 94 -5.05 -15.08 4.23
C ALA A 94 -3.63 -15.62 4.40
N LEU A 95 -3.24 -15.89 5.64
CA LEU A 95 -1.93 -16.42 6.01
C LEU A 95 -2.15 -17.74 6.77
N ASP A 96 -1.55 -18.83 6.31
CA ASP A 96 -1.66 -20.14 6.97
C ASP A 96 -0.34 -20.64 7.60
N GLY A 97 0.73 -19.84 7.46
CA GLY A 97 2.05 -20.12 8.00
C GLY A 97 3.02 -20.73 6.98
N VAL A 98 2.53 -21.21 5.84
CA VAL A 98 3.38 -21.72 4.75
C VAL A 98 3.16 -21.00 3.43
N ASP A 99 1.97 -20.44 3.23
CA ASP A 99 1.55 -19.70 2.04
C ASP A 99 0.92 -18.36 2.43
N ILE A 100 1.02 -17.41 1.51
CA ILE A 100 0.20 -16.20 1.46
C ILE A 100 -0.81 -16.33 0.32
N SER A 101 -2.09 -16.18 0.64
CA SER A 101 -3.17 -16.16 -0.34
C SER A 101 -3.74 -14.76 -0.47
N LEU A 102 -3.73 -14.18 -1.66
CA LEU A 102 -4.29 -12.88 -1.96
C LEU A 102 -5.53 -13.02 -2.84
N THR A 103 -6.57 -12.23 -2.56
CA THR A 103 -7.83 -12.24 -3.33
C THR A 103 -8.26 -10.82 -3.64
N VAL A 104 -8.69 -10.60 -4.88
CA VAL A 104 -9.33 -9.36 -5.33
C VAL A 104 -10.84 -9.58 -5.55
N PRO A 105 -11.68 -8.55 -5.34
CA PRO A 105 -13.14 -8.66 -5.47
C PRO A 105 -13.67 -9.11 -6.84
N VAL A 106 -12.98 -8.80 -7.93
CA VAL A 106 -13.41 -9.08 -9.31
C VAL A 106 -12.26 -9.72 -10.09
N ALA A 107 -12.60 -10.65 -10.99
CA ALA A 107 -11.63 -11.31 -11.85
C ALA A 107 -10.81 -10.30 -12.64
N VAL A 108 -9.48 -10.49 -12.67
CA VAL A 108 -8.57 -9.57 -13.34
C VAL A 108 -8.63 -9.74 -14.86
N LEU A 109 -8.54 -8.62 -15.59
CA LEU A 109 -8.60 -8.62 -17.06
C LEU A 109 -7.27 -9.03 -17.69
N ASP A 110 -6.17 -8.83 -16.96
CA ASP A 110 -4.79 -9.17 -17.34
C ASP A 110 -4.05 -9.71 -16.10
N ASP A 111 -2.93 -10.40 -16.31
CA ASP A 111 -2.06 -10.86 -15.22
C ASP A 111 -1.68 -9.68 -14.31
N THR A 112 -2.13 -9.75 -13.06
CA THR A 112 -2.07 -8.61 -12.13
C THR A 112 -1.21 -8.95 -10.93
N ALA A 113 -0.14 -8.18 -10.75
CA ALA A 113 0.72 -8.27 -9.57
C ALA A 113 0.06 -7.57 -8.36
N VAL A 114 -0.36 -8.35 -7.38
CA VAL A 114 -0.84 -7.85 -6.08
C VAL A 114 0.30 -7.87 -5.07
N TRP A 115 0.48 -6.78 -4.36
CA TRP A 115 1.54 -6.59 -3.38
C TRP A 115 1.01 -6.73 -1.96
N ALA A 116 1.73 -7.45 -1.12
CA ALA A 116 1.52 -7.52 0.32
C ALA A 116 2.80 -7.11 1.06
N TYR A 117 2.67 -6.16 1.97
CA TYR A 117 3.72 -5.73 2.88
C TYR A 117 3.33 -6.16 4.31
N ILE A 118 4.13 -7.02 4.92
CA ILE A 118 3.74 -7.83 6.08
C ILE A 118 4.69 -7.53 7.23
N SER A 119 4.15 -7.25 8.40
CA SER A 119 4.90 -7.07 9.64
C SER A 119 4.26 -7.86 10.78
N GLY A 120 5.06 -8.46 11.66
CA GLY A 120 4.53 -9.23 12.79
C GLY A 120 5.60 -10.07 13.50
N PRO A 121 5.17 -10.99 14.39
CA PRO A 121 6.06 -11.86 15.15
C PRO A 121 7.02 -12.66 14.27
N GLY A 122 8.24 -12.88 14.76
CA GLY A 122 9.27 -13.64 14.05
C GLY A 122 9.90 -12.92 12.85
N LEU A 123 9.43 -11.72 12.49
CA LEU A 123 10.02 -10.89 11.44
C LEU A 123 10.88 -9.79 12.05
N ASN A 124 12.20 -9.83 11.78
CA ASN A 124 13.12 -8.75 12.21
C ASN A 124 12.94 -7.47 11.38
N THR A 125 12.45 -7.60 10.15
CA THR A 125 12.07 -6.50 9.25
C THR A 125 10.78 -6.89 8.54
N PRO A 126 9.92 -5.93 8.16
CA PRO A 126 8.73 -6.24 7.37
C PRO A 126 9.11 -6.90 6.03
N VAL A 127 8.28 -7.83 5.58
CA VAL A 127 8.51 -8.60 4.36
C VAL A 127 7.56 -8.10 3.27
N SER A 128 8.10 -7.88 2.08
CA SER A 128 7.32 -7.58 0.88
C SER A 128 7.17 -8.83 0.01
N ARG A 129 5.94 -9.11 -0.44
CA ARG A 129 5.61 -10.20 -1.35
C ARG A 129 4.76 -9.69 -2.51
N THR A 130 5.00 -10.29 -3.66
CA THR A 130 4.20 -10.10 -4.87
C THR A 130 3.55 -11.42 -5.19
N VAL A 131 2.23 -11.41 -5.38
CA VAL A 131 1.46 -12.57 -5.81
C VAL A 131 0.79 -12.18 -7.12
N THR A 132 1.03 -12.96 -8.17
CA THR A 132 0.45 -12.69 -9.49
C THR A 132 -0.89 -13.42 -9.61
N ILE A 133 -1.97 -12.65 -9.73
CA ILE A 133 -3.29 -13.19 -10.07
C ILE A 133 -3.38 -13.27 -11.58
N LEU A 134 -3.56 -14.47 -12.12
CA LEU A 134 -3.62 -14.70 -13.56
C LEU A 134 -4.94 -14.18 -14.15
N GLN A 135 -4.91 -13.82 -15.43
CA GLN A 135 -6.09 -13.40 -16.18
C GLN A 135 -7.31 -14.31 -15.94
N GLY A 136 -8.45 -13.71 -15.60
CA GLY A 136 -9.71 -14.40 -15.32
C GLY A 136 -9.84 -14.99 -13.91
N ALA A 137 -8.79 -14.96 -13.09
CA ALA A 137 -8.84 -15.40 -11.69
C ALA A 137 -9.11 -14.23 -10.73
N THR A 138 -9.58 -14.56 -9.53
CA THR A 138 -9.78 -13.61 -8.42
C THR A 138 -8.75 -13.79 -7.31
N ASN A 139 -7.99 -14.87 -7.30
CA ASN A 139 -7.04 -15.19 -6.25
C ASN A 139 -5.80 -15.89 -6.78
N ALA A 140 -4.73 -15.83 -6.00
CA ALA A 140 -3.52 -16.60 -6.17
C ALA A 140 -2.81 -16.74 -4.83
N SER A 141 -1.88 -17.69 -4.76
CA SER A 141 -1.11 -17.99 -3.56
C SER A 141 0.36 -18.19 -3.91
N GLU A 142 1.24 -17.83 -2.98
CA GLU A 142 2.69 -17.99 -3.07
C GLU A 142 3.25 -18.47 -1.74
N ALA A 143 4.38 -19.19 -1.78
CA ALA A 143 5.03 -19.69 -0.58
C ALA A 143 5.56 -18.56 0.30
N LEU A 144 5.17 -18.57 1.58
CA LEU A 144 5.65 -17.68 2.61
C LEU A 144 5.61 -18.36 3.98
N ILE A 145 6.78 -18.75 4.48
CA ILE A 145 6.89 -19.31 5.83
C ILE A 145 6.79 -18.21 6.88
N LEU A 146 5.80 -18.32 7.77
CA LEU A 146 5.58 -17.43 8.92
C LEU A 146 5.44 -18.27 10.20
N ALA A 147 5.80 -17.66 11.34
CA ALA A 147 5.52 -18.27 12.64
C ALA A 147 4.04 -18.08 13.01
N THR A 148 3.52 -18.89 13.92
CA THR A 148 2.21 -18.66 14.53
C THR A 148 2.16 -17.27 15.18
N GLY A 149 1.08 -16.53 14.95
CA GLY A 149 0.92 -15.19 15.51
C GLY A 149 0.05 -14.26 14.68
N SER A 150 -0.05 -13.01 15.13
CA SER A 150 -0.88 -11.98 14.50
C SER A 150 -0.01 -11.04 13.67
N TYR A 151 -0.31 -10.92 12.37
CA TYR A 151 0.45 -10.13 11.40
C TYR A 151 -0.40 -8.96 10.91
N THR A 152 0.21 -7.78 10.81
CA THR A 152 -0.39 -6.65 10.10
C THR A 152 0.06 -6.68 8.65
N VAL A 153 -0.90 -6.60 7.72
CA VAL A 153 -0.66 -6.68 6.28
C VAL A 153 -1.22 -5.44 5.59
N LEU A 154 -0.36 -4.73 4.84
CA LEU A 154 -0.77 -3.75 3.84
C LEU A 154 -0.88 -4.43 2.48
N ILE A 155 -2.05 -4.37 1.87
CA ILE A 155 -2.37 -4.95 0.56
C ILE A 155 -2.51 -3.81 -0.45
N LEU A 156 -1.81 -3.92 -1.58
CA LEU A 156 -1.82 -2.97 -2.68
C LEU A 156 -2.10 -3.74 -3.98
N ALA A 157 -3.31 -3.59 -4.52
CA ALA A 157 -3.75 -4.29 -5.72
C ALA A 157 -4.15 -3.24 -6.78
N PRO A 158 -3.58 -3.26 -7.99
CA PRO A 158 -3.99 -2.37 -9.07
C PRO A 158 -5.51 -2.38 -9.27
N GLY A 159 -6.12 -1.20 -9.42
CA GLY A 159 -7.58 -1.04 -9.54
C GLY A 159 -8.33 -0.93 -8.20
N TYR A 160 -7.67 -1.16 -7.07
CA TYR A 160 -8.30 -1.19 -5.74
C TYR A 160 -7.63 -0.24 -4.75
N ALA A 161 -8.38 0.17 -3.73
CA ALA A 161 -7.84 0.96 -2.63
C ALA A 161 -6.81 0.16 -1.81
N ALA A 162 -5.78 0.85 -1.31
CA ALA A 162 -4.85 0.26 -0.35
C ALA A 162 -5.60 -0.16 0.92
N ARG A 163 -5.32 -1.38 1.40
CA ARG A 163 -6.00 -1.95 2.58
C ARG A 163 -5.00 -2.38 3.63
N ILE A 164 -5.27 -2.07 4.89
CA ILE A 164 -4.51 -2.57 6.04
C ILE A 164 -5.41 -3.52 6.82
N VAL A 165 -4.94 -4.73 7.10
CA VAL A 165 -5.65 -5.76 7.85
C VAL A 165 -4.74 -6.43 8.86
N VAL A 166 -5.35 -7.19 9.78
CA VAL A 166 -4.65 -8.14 10.65
C VAL A 166 -5.09 -9.53 10.29
N GLU A 167 -4.12 -10.40 10.04
CA GLU A 167 -4.34 -11.82 9.80
C GLU A 167 -3.58 -12.66 10.81
N ASN A 168 -4.19 -13.76 11.23
CA ASN A 168 -3.59 -14.67 12.19
C ASN A 168 -3.10 -15.92 11.47
N VAL A 169 -1.83 -16.26 11.71
CA VAL A 169 -1.28 -17.57 11.37
C VAL A 169 -1.59 -18.51 12.53
N PRO A 170 -2.25 -19.67 12.27
CA PRO A 170 -2.65 -20.62 13.30
C PRO A 170 -1.48 -21.33 13.99
#